data_AF-A0A3A5W4S5-F1
#
_entry.id   AF-A0A3A5W4S5-F1
#
_cell.length_a   1.000
_cell.length_b   1.000
_cell.length_c   1.000
_cell.angle_alpha   90.00
_cell.angle_beta   90.00
_cell.angle_gamma   90.00
#
_symmetry.space_group_name_H-M   'P 1'
#
loop_
_entity.id
_entity.type
_entity.pdbx_description
1 polymer ?
#
loop_
_entity_poly.entity_id
_entity_poly.type
_entity_poly.pdbx_seq_one_letter_code
_entity_poly.pdbx_strand_id
1 'polypeptide(L)'
;MKNKNKGRKKKGNKNNQDYWFNPETQQHELKPRVRQQRSAEHQRAKSQKRESDEGEAKQVNVENAIRKGIPIRRIITGPCCSSPDEVDMKNEGMLKELMQRPKWAFSEFSASPDVVVIEHWFRKKHKRHLAHFFEYLKLRGIRYTKG
;
A
#
# COMPACT_ATOMS: atom_id res chain seq x y z
N MET A 1 -46.66 26.28 17.61
CA MET A 1 -46.68 25.91 16.18
C MET A 1 -46.03 24.53 16.02
N LYS A 2 -46.77 23.51 15.56
CA LYS A 2 -46.27 22.11 15.46
C LYS A 2 -45.58 21.89 14.10
N ASN A 3 -44.26 21.72 14.10
CA ASN A 3 -43.50 21.34 12.91
C ASN A 3 -43.85 19.90 12.50
N LYS A 4 -44.54 19.74 11.37
CA LYS A 4 -44.82 18.44 10.75
C LYS A 4 -43.53 17.94 10.09
N ASN A 5 -42.82 17.02 10.72
CA ASN A 5 -41.73 16.27 10.10
C ASN A 5 -42.30 15.44 8.94
N LYS A 6 -42.17 15.95 7.70
CA LYS A 6 -42.45 15.18 6.49
C LYS A 6 -41.39 14.08 6.38
N GLY A 7 -41.78 12.85 6.70
CA GLY A 7 -40.92 11.68 6.65
C GLY A 7 -40.14 11.57 5.34
N ARG A 8 -38.90 11.09 5.42
CA ARG A 8 -38.03 10.82 4.28
C ARG A 8 -38.72 9.82 3.35
N LYS A 9 -39.08 10.23 2.12
CA LYS A 9 -39.59 9.32 1.10
C LYS A 9 -38.59 8.17 0.92
N LYS A 10 -39.01 6.92 1.18
CA LYS A 10 -38.24 5.73 0.80
C LYS A 10 -38.06 5.80 -0.72
N LYS A 11 -36.82 5.99 -1.19
CA LYS A 11 -36.52 5.85 -2.62
C LYS A 11 -36.84 4.40 -2.98
N GLY A 12 -37.84 4.20 -3.84
CA GLY A 12 -38.27 2.88 -4.29
C GLY A 12 -37.10 2.10 -4.89
N ASN A 13 -37.29 0.78 -4.95
CA ASN A 13 -36.34 -0.19 -5.49
C ASN A 13 -35.81 0.32 -6.84
N LYS A 14 -34.54 0.72 -6.89
CA LYS A 14 -33.90 1.15 -8.13
C LYS A 14 -33.81 -0.10 -8.99
N ASN A 15 -34.72 -0.24 -9.95
CA ASN A 15 -34.61 -1.29 -10.96
C ASN A 15 -33.19 -1.24 -11.52
N ASN A 16 -32.55 -2.41 -11.57
CA ASN A 16 -31.16 -2.59 -11.93
C ASN A 16 -30.96 -2.34 -13.44
N GLN A 17 -31.32 -1.14 -13.91
CA GLN A 17 -31.37 -0.74 -15.33
C GLN A 17 -30.01 -0.88 -16.04
N ASP A 18 -28.94 -0.88 -15.25
CA ASP A 18 -27.56 -1.01 -15.70
C ASP A 18 -27.20 -2.45 -16.08
N TYR A 19 -27.96 -3.45 -15.62
CA TYR A 19 -27.68 -4.86 -15.84
C TYR A 19 -28.71 -5.50 -16.79
N TRP A 20 -28.28 -6.52 -17.52
CA TRP A 20 -29.11 -7.36 -18.36
C TRP A 20 -28.83 -8.83 -18.01
N PHE A 21 -29.82 -9.70 -18.13
CA PHE A 21 -29.63 -11.13 -17.89
C PHE A 21 -29.04 -11.77 -19.15
N ASN A 22 -27.87 -12.36 -19.04
CA ASN A 22 -27.23 -13.11 -20.11
C ASN A 22 -27.64 -14.59 -20.00
N PRO A 23 -28.43 -15.13 -20.96
CA PRO A 23 -28.90 -16.51 -20.91
C PRO A 23 -27.79 -17.55 -21.13
N GLU A 24 -26.69 -17.19 -21.79
CA GLU A 24 -25.57 -18.10 -22.03
C GLU A 24 -24.74 -18.34 -20.77
N THR A 25 -24.51 -17.29 -19.98
CA THR A 25 -23.74 -17.35 -18.73
C THR A 25 -24.63 -17.51 -17.50
N GLN A 26 -25.95 -17.44 -17.68
CA GLN A 26 -26.98 -17.43 -16.61
C GLN A 26 -26.73 -16.36 -15.54
N GLN A 27 -26.11 -15.24 -15.91
CA GLN A 27 -25.70 -14.18 -14.98
C GLN A 27 -26.23 -12.81 -15.39
N HIS A 28 -26.40 -11.93 -14.40
CA HIS A 28 -26.70 -10.53 -14.66
C HIS A 28 -25.42 -9.76 -14.96
N GLU A 29 -25.23 -9.39 -16.21
CA GLU A 29 -24.07 -8.65 -16.67
C GLU A 29 -24.38 -7.17 -16.86
N LEU A 30 -23.37 -6.32 -16.71
CA LEU A 30 -23.51 -4.89 -16.95
C LEU A 30 -23.73 -4.64 -18.45
N LYS A 31 -24.71 -3.81 -18.81
CA LYS A 31 -24.98 -3.44 -20.20
C LYS A 31 -23.72 -2.85 -20.85
N PRO A 32 -23.39 -3.21 -22.10
CA PRO A 32 -22.15 -2.76 -22.75
C PRO A 32 -21.95 -1.25 -22.72
N ARG A 33 -23.02 -0.47 -22.94
CA ARG A 33 -22.99 1.01 -22.89
C ARG A 33 -22.60 1.53 -21.50
N VAL A 34 -23.13 0.93 -20.42
CA VAL A 34 -22.82 1.33 -19.04
C VAL A 34 -21.39 0.93 -18.68
N ARG A 35 -20.94 -0.25 -19.13
CA ARG A 35 -19.55 -0.71 -18.95
C ARG A 35 -18.55 0.24 -19.60
N GLN A 36 -18.81 0.68 -20.83
CA GLN A 36 -17.98 1.67 -21.52
C GLN A 36 -17.97 3.03 -20.80
N GLN A 37 -19.13 3.53 -20.37
CA GLN A 37 -19.23 4.79 -19.63
C GLN A 37 -18.42 4.76 -18.32
N ARG A 38 -18.57 3.70 -17.51
CA ARG A 38 -17.82 3.56 -16.25
C ARG A 38 -16.31 3.44 -16.50
N SER A 39 -15.91 2.74 -17.56
CA SER A 39 -14.50 2.65 -17.95
C SER A 39 -13.93 4.01 -18.34
N ALA A 40 -14.66 4.78 -19.16
CA ALA A 40 -14.26 6.12 -19.57
C ALA A 40 -14.19 7.11 -18.38
N GLU A 41 -15.15 7.04 -17.46
CA GLU A 41 -15.16 7.84 -16.23
C GLU A 41 -13.96 7.51 -15.35
N HIS A 42 -13.66 6.22 -15.16
CA HIS A 42 -12.49 5.79 -14.40
C HIS A 42 -11.17 6.25 -15.06
N GLN A 43 -11.06 6.20 -16.39
CA GLN A 43 -9.89 6.72 -17.10
C GLN A 43 -9.75 8.24 -16.96
N ARG A 44 -10.86 8.99 -17.04
CA ARG A 44 -10.86 10.44 -16.80
C ARG A 44 -10.48 10.80 -15.36
N ALA A 45 -10.99 10.08 -14.37
CA ALA A 45 -10.59 10.27 -12.98
C ALA A 45 -9.10 9.97 -12.78
N LYS A 46 -8.58 8.94 -13.46
CA LYS A 46 -7.16 8.59 -13.41
C LYS A 46 -6.27 9.60 -14.12
N SER A 47 -6.71 10.18 -15.24
CA SER A 47 -5.97 11.24 -15.93
C SER A 47 -5.97 12.55 -15.14
N GLN A 48 -7.12 12.96 -14.59
CA GLN A 48 -7.22 14.14 -13.72
C GLN A 48 -6.31 14.02 -12.49
N LYS A 49 -6.23 12.82 -11.89
CA LYS A 49 -5.32 12.57 -10.77
C LYS A 49 -3.84 12.67 -11.18
N ARG A 50 -3.48 12.24 -12.39
CA ARG A 50 -2.11 12.37 -12.91
C ARG A 50 -1.76 13.82 -13.23
N GLU A 51 -2.67 14.57 -13.84
CA GLU A 51 -2.49 15.99 -14.13
C GLU A 51 -2.36 16.83 -12.86
N SER A 52 -3.06 16.46 -11.78
CA SER A 52 -2.87 17.12 -10.46
C SER A 52 -1.57 16.71 -9.77
N ASP A 53 -1.12 15.45 -9.90
CA ASP A 53 0.18 15.00 -9.35
C ASP A 53 1.39 15.62 -10.07
N GLU A 54 1.31 15.96 -11.37
CA GLU A 54 2.46 16.47 -12.14
C GLU A 54 2.71 17.98 -11.96
N GLY A 55 1.73 18.77 -11.51
CA GLY A 55 1.85 20.22 -11.24
C GLY A 55 1.90 20.63 -9.76
N GLU A 56 1.35 19.84 -8.83
CA GLU A 56 1.22 20.21 -7.40
C GLU A 56 2.24 19.51 -6.47
N ALA A 57 3.16 18.70 -6.98
CA ALA A 57 4.05 17.87 -6.15
C ALA A 57 5.07 18.60 -5.26
N LYS A 58 5.11 19.94 -5.21
CA LYS A 58 6.10 20.67 -4.38
C LYS A 58 5.58 21.72 -3.41
N GLN A 59 4.34 22.20 -3.48
CA GLN A 59 3.90 23.31 -2.61
C GLN A 59 2.54 23.16 -1.94
N VAL A 60 1.72 22.19 -2.31
CA VAL A 60 0.43 22.00 -1.62
C VAL A 60 0.59 20.92 -0.56
N ASN A 61 0.70 21.33 0.72
CA ASN A 61 -0.08 20.72 1.83
C ASN A 61 0.32 21.08 3.26
N VAL A 62 1.23 22.02 3.54
CA VAL A 62 1.47 22.35 4.96
C VAL A 62 0.24 23.02 5.58
N GLU A 63 -0.30 24.05 4.94
CA GLU A 63 -1.45 24.81 5.46
C GLU A 63 -2.77 24.01 5.42
N ASN A 64 -3.01 23.23 4.37
CA ASN A 64 -4.21 22.39 4.25
C ASN A 64 -4.19 21.19 5.22
N ALA A 65 -3.01 20.61 5.52
CA ALA A 65 -2.89 19.55 6.52
C ALA A 65 -3.06 20.08 7.95
N ILE A 66 -2.55 21.29 8.24
CA ILE A 66 -2.79 21.99 9.52
C ILE A 66 -4.28 22.27 9.71
N ARG A 67 -4.98 22.80 8.68
CA ARG A 67 -6.44 23.08 8.74
C ARG A 67 -7.30 21.83 8.95
N LYS A 68 -6.84 20.66 8.49
CA LYS A 68 -7.56 19.38 8.62
C LYS A 68 -7.15 18.56 9.85
N GLY A 69 -6.24 19.07 10.70
CA GLY A 69 -5.74 18.35 11.87
C GLY A 69 -5.01 17.06 11.53
N ILE A 70 -4.50 16.92 10.31
CA ILE A 70 -3.79 15.72 9.86
C ILE A 70 -2.35 15.82 10.39
N PRO A 71 -1.87 14.87 11.20
CA PRO A 71 -0.50 14.92 11.69
C PRO A 71 0.46 14.81 10.51
N ILE A 72 1.12 15.92 10.18
CA ILE A 72 2.17 15.97 9.16
C ILE A 72 3.38 15.22 9.73
N ARG A 73 3.45 13.92 9.42
CA ARG A 73 4.64 13.12 9.72
C ARG A 73 5.76 13.64 8.83
N ARG A 74 6.68 14.42 9.40
CA ARG A 74 7.88 14.88 8.70
C ARG A 74 8.64 13.63 8.24
N ILE A 75 8.68 13.42 6.93
CA ILE A 75 9.54 12.39 6.34
C ILE A 75 10.96 12.93 6.49
N ILE A 76 11.71 12.40 7.46
CA ILE A 76 13.11 12.80 7.69
C ILE A 76 13.86 12.51 6.39
N THR A 77 14.22 13.57 5.66
CA THR A 77 14.88 13.45 4.36
C THR A 77 16.37 13.55 4.62
N GLY A 78 17.07 12.42 4.64
CA GLY A 78 18.51 12.36 4.95
C GLY A 78 19.10 10.97 4.70
N PRO A 79 20.42 10.76 4.92
CA PRO A 79 21.00 9.42 4.92
C PRO A 79 20.41 8.57 6.07
N CYS A 80 20.44 7.24 5.93
CA CYS A 80 19.88 6.34 6.94
C CYS A 80 20.74 6.30 8.22
N CYS A 81 22.05 6.40 8.07
CA CYS A 81 23.06 6.48 9.14
C CYS A 81 24.05 7.59 8.80
N SER A 82 24.66 8.17 9.85
CA SER A 82 25.65 9.24 9.72
C SER A 82 27.08 8.70 9.64
N SER A 83 27.32 7.52 10.23
CA SER A 83 28.64 6.86 10.29
C SER A 83 28.56 5.38 9.92
N PRO A 84 29.67 4.74 9.53
CA PRO A 84 29.73 3.29 9.29
C PRO A 84 29.44 2.48 10.57
N ASP A 85 29.90 2.92 11.73
CA ASP A 85 29.62 2.22 13.00
C ASP A 85 28.12 2.20 13.33
N GLU A 86 27.40 3.28 13.02
CA GLU A 86 25.93 3.32 13.16
C GLU A 86 25.23 2.36 12.19
N VAL A 87 25.82 2.12 11.00
CA VAL A 87 25.29 1.14 10.05
C VAL A 87 25.37 -0.26 10.63
N ASP A 88 26.51 -0.62 11.22
CA ASP A 88 26.74 -1.95 11.78
C ASP A 88 25.88 -2.19 13.03
N MET A 89 25.82 -1.22 13.95
CA MET A 89 24.92 -1.31 15.11
C MET A 89 23.45 -1.51 14.70
N LYS A 90 22.98 -0.79 13.67
CA LYS A 90 21.61 -0.98 13.17
C LYS A 90 21.43 -2.32 12.47
N ASN A 91 22.43 -2.78 11.72
CA ASN A 91 22.40 -4.08 11.07
C ASN A 91 22.28 -5.21 12.10
N GLU A 92 23.06 -5.15 13.18
CA GLU A 92 22.98 -6.12 14.29
C GLU A 92 21.63 -6.06 15.01
N GLY A 93 21.12 -4.86 15.29
CA GLY A 93 19.79 -4.68 15.87
C GLY A 93 18.68 -5.25 14.99
N MET A 94 18.76 -5.02 13.67
CA MET A 94 17.85 -5.57 12.68
C MET A 94 17.93 -7.10 12.60
N LEU A 95 19.14 -7.67 12.63
CA LEU A 95 19.31 -9.12 12.65
C LEU A 95 18.72 -9.71 13.91
N LYS A 96 18.97 -9.11 15.08
CA LYS A 96 18.41 -9.56 16.36
C LYS A 96 16.88 -9.52 16.34
N GLU A 97 16.28 -8.44 15.82
CA GLU A 97 14.83 -8.34 15.65
C GLU A 97 14.28 -9.42 14.71
N LEU A 98 14.96 -9.67 13.58
CA LEU A 98 14.56 -10.69 12.62
C LEU A 98 14.63 -12.10 13.24
N MET A 99 15.64 -12.36 14.06
CA MET A 99 15.85 -13.66 14.74
C MET A 99 14.95 -13.86 15.96
N GLN A 100 14.25 -12.83 16.47
CA GLN A 100 13.28 -13.00 17.56
C GLN A 100 12.04 -13.79 17.12
N ARG A 101 11.62 -13.62 15.86
CA ARG A 101 10.49 -14.34 15.26
C ARG A 101 10.89 -14.79 13.86
N PRO A 102 11.82 -15.75 13.76
CA PRO A 102 12.38 -16.10 12.47
C PRO A 102 11.35 -16.93 11.70
N LYS A 103 11.08 -16.47 10.48
CA LYS A 103 10.33 -17.25 9.51
C LYS A 103 11.33 -17.86 8.54
N TRP A 104 11.32 -19.17 8.43
CA TRP A 104 12.22 -19.89 7.57
C TRP A 104 11.49 -20.40 6.34
N ALA A 105 12.16 -20.34 5.20
CA ALA A 105 11.79 -21.03 3.99
C ALA A 105 12.74 -22.20 3.78
N PHE A 106 12.21 -23.30 3.24
CA PHE A 106 13.02 -24.44 2.84
C PHE A 106 13.84 -24.06 1.60
N SER A 107 15.13 -24.41 1.62
CA SER A 107 15.94 -24.37 0.41
C SER A 107 15.54 -25.55 -0.48
N GLU A 108 15.28 -25.29 -1.76
CA GLU A 108 15.00 -26.32 -2.78
C GLU A 108 16.12 -27.37 -2.86
N PHE A 109 17.34 -27.01 -2.46
CA PHE A 109 18.52 -27.87 -2.56
C PHE A 109 18.86 -28.67 -1.31
N SER A 110 18.49 -28.20 -0.11
CA SER A 110 19.04 -28.79 1.14
C SER A 110 17.99 -29.34 2.11
N ALA A 111 16.71 -29.40 1.72
CA ALA A 111 15.57 -29.87 2.52
C ALA A 111 15.51 -29.32 3.97
N SER A 112 16.31 -28.31 4.26
CA SER A 112 16.55 -27.73 5.58
C SER A 112 16.07 -26.27 5.53
N PRO A 113 15.49 -25.77 6.61
CA PRO A 113 15.06 -24.38 6.73
C PRO A 113 16.29 -23.49 6.92
N ASP A 114 17.01 -23.19 5.84
CA ASP A 114 18.25 -22.38 5.87
C ASP A 114 18.09 -21.00 5.23
N VAL A 115 16.90 -20.69 4.68
CA VAL A 115 16.63 -19.39 4.06
C VAL A 115 15.75 -18.56 4.97
N VAL A 116 16.26 -17.44 5.47
CA VAL A 116 15.50 -16.50 6.30
C VAL A 116 14.51 -15.74 5.42
N VAL A 117 13.22 -15.78 5.76
CA VAL A 117 12.17 -15.03 5.08
C VAL A 117 12.06 -13.65 5.71
N ILE A 118 12.37 -12.62 4.94
CA ILE A 118 12.24 -11.23 5.38
C ILE A 118 10.82 -10.76 5.07
N GLU A 119 10.00 -10.69 6.11
CA GLU A 119 8.57 -10.37 6.00
C GLU A 119 8.30 -8.92 5.58
N HIS A 120 7.14 -8.69 4.96
CA HIS A 120 6.73 -7.38 4.47
C HIS A 120 6.75 -6.27 5.55
N TRP A 121 6.30 -6.58 6.77
CA TRP A 121 6.26 -5.59 7.86
C TRP A 121 7.67 -5.15 8.27
N PHE A 122 8.64 -6.07 8.29
CA PHE A 122 10.04 -5.79 8.62
C PHE A 122 10.64 -4.87 7.56
N ARG A 123 10.38 -5.17 6.28
CA ARG A 123 10.78 -4.32 5.15
C ARG A 123 10.18 -2.93 5.22
N LYS A 124 8.94 -2.81 5.68
CA LYS A 124 8.25 -1.53 5.83
C LYS A 124 8.82 -0.71 7.00
N LYS A 125 9.12 -1.36 8.13
CA LYS A 125 9.71 -0.73 9.32
C LYS A 125 11.11 -0.18 9.02
N HIS A 126 11.94 -0.97 8.34
CA HIS A 126 13.36 -0.67 8.10
C HIS A 126 13.67 -0.25 6.66
N LYS A 127 12.68 0.30 5.93
CA LYS A 127 12.76 0.59 4.49
C LYS A 127 14.02 1.36 4.07
N ARG A 128 14.47 2.30 4.90
CA ARG A 128 15.65 3.15 4.61
C ARG A 128 16.98 2.46 4.87
N HIS A 129 17.04 1.51 5.80
CA HIS A 129 18.26 0.78 6.17
C HIS A 129 18.40 -0.56 5.44
N LEU A 130 17.37 -0.96 4.69
CA LEU A 130 17.26 -2.30 4.11
C LEU A 130 18.40 -2.65 3.15
N ALA A 131 18.92 -1.66 2.41
CA ALA A 131 20.02 -1.86 1.47
C ALA A 131 21.30 -2.30 2.20
N HIS A 132 21.70 -1.56 3.23
CA HIS A 132 22.83 -1.91 4.09
C HIS A 132 22.64 -3.27 4.77
N PHE A 133 21.41 -3.56 5.21
CA PHE A 133 21.11 -4.83 5.84
C PHE A 133 21.28 -6.01 4.87
N PHE A 134 20.90 -5.88 3.60
CA PHE A 134 21.12 -6.95 2.61
C PHE A 134 22.59 -7.18 2.30
N GLU A 135 23.39 -6.11 2.22
CA GLU A 135 24.84 -6.23 2.08
C GLU A 135 25.45 -6.94 3.29
N TYR A 136 25.03 -6.58 4.49
CA TYR A 136 25.44 -7.23 5.73
C TYR A 136 25.08 -8.72 5.79
N LEU A 137 23.86 -9.10 5.37
CA LEU A 137 23.47 -10.51 5.28
C LEU A 137 24.34 -11.27 4.26
N LYS A 138 24.64 -10.67 3.12
CA LYS A 138 25.51 -11.25 2.09
C LYS A 138 26.94 -11.45 2.61
N LEU A 139 27.48 -10.47 3.34
CA LEU A 139 28.80 -10.55 3.96
C LEU A 139 28.88 -11.65 5.01
N ARG A 140 27.82 -11.85 5.80
CA ARG A 140 27.74 -12.95 6.77
C ARG A 140 27.36 -14.31 6.17
N GLY A 141 27.10 -14.39 4.87
CA GLY A 141 26.70 -15.63 4.20
C GLY A 141 25.29 -16.10 4.56
N ILE A 142 24.44 -15.23 5.11
CA ILE A 142 23.07 -15.59 5.50
C ILE A 142 22.18 -15.56 4.26
N ARG A 143 21.58 -16.71 3.93
CA ARG A 143 20.64 -16.82 2.80
C ARG A 143 19.29 -16.22 3.20
N TYR A 144 18.71 -15.41 2.33
CA TYR A 144 17.42 -14.79 2.58
C TYR A 144 16.51 -14.75 1.35
N THR A 145 15.21 -14.69 1.60
CA THR A 145 14.18 -14.49 0.57
C THR A 145 13.19 -13.40 0.99
N LYS A 146 12.53 -12.79 0.01
CA LYS A 146 11.50 -11.77 0.24
C LYS A 146 10.14 -12.46 0.36
N GLY A 147 9.56 -12.40 1.56
CA GLY A 147 8.18 -12.86 1.80
C GLY A 147 7.13 -11.81 1.51
#